data_AF-A0A535HGT0-F1
#
_entry.id   AF-A0A535HGT0-F1
#
_cell.length_a   1.000
_cell.length_b   1.000
_cell.length_c   1.000
_cell.angle_alpha   90.00
_cell.angle_beta   90.00
_cell.angle_gamma   90.00
#
_symmetry.space_group_name_H-M   'P 1'
#
loop_
_entity.id
_entity.type
_entity.pdbx_description
1 polymer ?
#
loop_
_entity_poly.entity_id
_entity_poly.type
_entity_poly.pdbx_seq_one_letter_code
_entity_poly.pdbx_strand_id
1 'polypeptide(L)' 'MNLFRSEEHARRWAGFDPMSAEGILPAAQLHEKLFARFGRYSERLAPDYLLRVADLSAGVPEALAEVSASSTFWKPR' A
#
# COMPACT_ATOMS: atom_id res chain seq x y z
N MET A 1 8.07 -13.11 1.49
CA MET A 1 7.34 -11.83 1.59
C MET A 1 7.75 -11.16 2.88
N ASN A 2 8.44 -10.02 2.82
CA ASN A 2 8.89 -9.31 4.03
C ASN A 2 7.85 -8.28 4.42
N LEU A 3 7.37 -8.34 5.66
CA LEU A 3 6.44 -7.35 6.22
C LEU A 3 7.24 -6.35 7.05
N PHE A 4 7.42 -5.15 6.50
CA PHE A 4 8.09 -4.07 7.20
C PHE A 4 7.10 -3.30 8.07
N ARG A 5 7.60 -2.84 9.22
CA ARG A 5 6.80 -2.10 10.22
C ARG A 5 7.02 -0.59 10.14
N SER A 6 8.07 -0.17 9.44
CA SER A 6 8.45 1.23 9.22
C SER A 6 9.43 1.31 8.05
N GLU A 7 9.65 2.52 7.52
CA GLU A 7 10.68 2.78 6.51
C GLU A 7 12.08 2.42 7.02
N GLU A 8 12.35 2.70 8.29
CA GLU A 8 13.63 2.38 8.94
C GLU A 8 13.84 0.85 9.01
N HIS A 9 12.78 0.09 9.31
CA HIS A 9 12.85 -1.37 9.29
C HIS A 9 13.13 -1.90 7.88
N ALA A 10 12.55 -1.29 6.84
CA ALA A 10 12.83 -1.64 5.45
C ALA A 10 14.29 -1.35 5.06
N ARG A 11 14.84 -0.18 5.42
CA ARG A 11 16.23 0.22 5.10
C ARG A 11 17.28 -0.63 5.81
N ARG A 12 16.96 -1.19 6.99
CA ARG A 12 17.86 -2.07 7.77
C ARG A 12 17.80 -3.54 7.34
N TRP A 13 16.90 -3.89 6.42
CA TRP A 13 16.81 -5.25 5.95
C TRP A 13 18.09 -5.64 5.18
N ALA A 14 18.66 -6.82 5.46
CA ALA A 14 19.91 -7.25 4.84
C ALA A 14 19.86 -7.35 3.31
N GLY A 15 18.66 -7.53 2.73
CA GLY A 15 18.43 -7.53 1.29
C GLY A 15 18.01 -6.19 0.71
N PHE A 16 18.11 -5.11 1.47
CA PHE A 16 17.70 -3.78 1.02
C PHE A 16 18.61 -3.30 -0.13
N ASP A 17 18.01 -3.06 -1.29
CA ASP A 17 18.68 -2.41 -2.43
C ASP A 17 18.58 -0.88 -2.26
N PRO A 18 19.69 -0.14 -2.13
CA PRO A 18 19.67 1.32 -2.05
C PRO A 18 18.95 2.00 -3.22
N MET A 19 18.94 1.38 -4.40
CA MET A 19 18.21 1.90 -5.57
C MET A 19 16.68 1.89 -5.35
N SER A 20 16.19 1.06 -4.43
CA SER A 20 14.77 1.01 -4.06
C SER A 20 14.36 2.06 -3.04
N ALA A 21 15.30 2.87 -2.53
CA ALA A 21 15.02 3.90 -1.53
C ALA A 21 13.99 4.93 -2.00
N GLU A 22 14.00 5.30 -3.29
CA GLU A 22 13.02 6.21 -3.90
C GLU A 22 11.61 5.60 -3.93
N GLY A 23 11.51 4.28 -3.96
CA GLY A 23 10.25 3.56 -3.88
C GLY A 23 9.66 3.46 -2.47
N ILE A 24 10.41 3.79 -1.42
CA ILE A 24 9.87 3.70 -0.05
C ILE A 24 8.86 4.83 0.17
N LEU A 25 7.61 4.44 0.39
CA LEU A 25 6.51 5.34 0.73
C LEU A 25 6.38 5.48 2.25
N PRO A 26 6.11 6.68 2.77
CA PRO A 26 5.78 6.88 4.17
C PRO A 26 4.63 5.98 4.62
N ALA A 27 4.79 5.30 5.76
CA ALA A 27 3.76 4.39 6.27
C ALA A 27 2.42 5.11 6.54
N ALA A 28 2.48 6.37 7.02
CA ALA A 28 1.30 7.21 7.23
C ALA A 28 0.56 7.50 5.92
N GLN A 29 1.29 7.80 4.83
CA GLN A 29 0.69 8.04 3.52
C GLN A 29 -0.03 6.79 3.01
N LEU A 30 0.58 5.60 3.14
CA LEU A 30 -0.06 4.33 2.76
C LEU A 30 -1.31 4.06 3.61
N HIS A 31 -1.25 4.34 4.91
CA HIS A 31 -2.40 4.20 5.79
C HIS A 31 -3.56 5.08 5.33
N GLU A 32 -3.33 6.38 5.17
CA GLU A 32 -4.36 7.35 4.80
C GLU A 32 -4.93 7.12 3.39
N LYS A 33 -4.05 6.89 2.41
CA LYS A 33 -4.45 6.83 0.99
C LYS A 33 -5.02 5.48 0.58
N LEU A 34 -4.69 4.40 1.30
CA LEU A 34 -5.05 3.05 0.93
C LEU A 34 -5.79 2.31 2.05
N PHE A 35 -5.17 2.11 3.22
CA PHE A 35 -5.73 1.19 4.22
C PHE A 35 -6.95 1.73 4.97
N ALA A 36 -6.96 3.03 5.28
CA ALA A 36 -8.07 3.69 5.96
C ALA A 36 -9.16 4.17 4.99
N ARG A 37 -8.80 4.43 3.72
CA ARG A 37 -9.71 4.97 2.69
C ARG A 37 -10.80 3.98 2.28
N PHE A 38 -10.51 2.68 2.30
CA PHE A 38 -11.41 1.64 1.81
C PHE A 38 -11.86 0.70 2.93
N GLY A 39 -13.16 0.41 2.97
CA GLY A 39 -13.73 -0.56 3.92
C GLY A 39 -13.23 -2.00 3.75
N ARG A 40 -12.52 -2.31 2.64
CA ARG A 40 -11.95 -3.64 2.35
C ARG A 40 -11.08 -4.20 3.47
N TYR A 41 -10.42 -3.35 4.25
CA TYR A 41 -9.49 -3.77 5.31
C TYR A 41 -10.15 -3.79 6.69
N SER A 42 -11.04 -2.85 6.99
CA SER A 42 -11.74 -2.75 8.27
C SER A 42 -12.94 -3.70 8.38
N GLU A 43 -13.62 -4.01 7.27
CA GLU A 43 -14.85 -4.82 7.26
C GLU A 43 -14.63 -6.31 6.99
N ARG A 44 -13.39 -6.81 7.04
CA ARG A 44 -13.06 -8.21 6.71
C ARG A 44 -13.78 -9.27 7.55
N LEU A 45 -14.27 -8.89 8.73
CA LEU A 45 -15.00 -9.77 9.64
C LEU A 45 -16.53 -9.64 9.50
N ALA A 46 -17.02 -8.79 8.60
CA ALA A 46 -18.45 -8.69 8.33
C ALA A 46 -18.96 -10.00 7.69
N PRO A 47 -20.12 -10.53 8.12
CA PRO A 47 -20.66 -11.80 7.60
C PRO A 47 -20.88 -11.82 6.08
N ASP A 48 -21.13 -10.65 5.49
CA ASP A 48 -21.40 -10.43 4.07
C ASP A 48 -20.18 -9.88 3.30
N TYR A 49 -18.99 -9.85 3.93
CA TYR A 49 -17.78 -9.26 3.34
C TYR A 49 -17.49 -9.74 1.93
N LEU A 50 -17.59 -11.05 1.69
CA LEU A 50 -17.30 -11.64 0.37
C LEU A 50 -18.26 -11.17 -0.73
N LEU A 51 -19.49 -10.81 -0.37
CA LEU A 51 -20.47 -10.25 -1.31
C LEU A 51 -20.15 -8.79 -1.65
N ARG A 52 -19.58 -8.06 -0.69
CA ARG A 52 -19.30 -6.62 -0.80
C ARG A 52 -17.86 -6.31 -1.20
N VAL A 53 -16.95 -7.28 -1.21
CA VAL A 53 -15.51 -7.02 -1.37
C VAL A 53 -15.19 -6.29 -2.68
N ALA A 54 -15.94 -6.54 -3.75
CA ALA A 54 -15.78 -5.83 -5.02
C ALA A 54 -16.04 -4.32 -4.84
N ASP A 55 -17.17 -3.95 -4.24
CA ASP A 55 -17.55 -2.56 -3.98
C ASP A 55 -16.61 -1.90 -2.97
N LEU A 56 -16.25 -2.63 -1.90
CA LEU A 56 -15.28 -2.19 -0.89
C LEU A 56 -13.87 -1.99 -1.45
N SER A 57 -13.59 -2.52 -2.64
CA SER A 57 -12.31 -2.39 -3.33
C SER A 57 -12.38 -1.49 -4.57
N ALA A 58 -13.56 -0.95 -4.90
CA ALA A 58 -13.71 0.00 -5.98
C ALA A 58 -12.87 1.24 -5.67
N GLY A 59 -12.02 1.67 -6.61
CA GLY A 59 -11.12 2.80 -6.39
C GLY A 59 -9.71 2.43 -5.89
N VAL A 60 -9.44 1.16 -5.53
CA VAL A 60 -8.11 0.74 -5.08
C VAL A 60 -7.03 0.96 -6.15
N PRO A 61 -7.24 0.59 -7.43
CA PRO A 61 -6.26 0.87 -8.48
C PRO A 61 -5.92 2.36 -8.62
N GLU A 62 -6.91 3.24 -8.52
CA GLU A 62 -6.76 4.68 -8.62
C GLU A 62 -5.98 5.24 -7.42
N ALA A 63 -6.30 4.79 -6.21
CA ALA A 63 -5.53 5.16 -5.01
C ALA A 63 -4.08 4.65 -5.07
N LEU A 64 -3.84 3.46 -5.62
CA LEU A 64 -2.47 2.97 -5.85
C LEU A 64 -1.73 3.86 -6.85
N ALA A 65 -2.39 4.26 -7.94
CA ALA A 65 -1.82 5.17 -8.93
C ALA A 65 -1.49 6.54 -8.33
N GLU A 66 -2.37 7.10 -7.48
CA GLU A 66 -2.12 8.36 -6.75
C GLU A 66 -0.86 8.28 -5.88
N VAL A 67 -0.69 7.18 -5.15
CA VAL A 67 0.46 6.99 -4.25
C VAL A 67 1.74 6.76 -5.05
N SER A 68 1.67 5.96 -6.12
CA SER A 68 2.83 5.63 -6.95
C SER A 68 3.25 6.78 -7.88
N ALA A 69 2.36 7.74 -8.19
CA ALA A 69 2.64 8.87 -9.07
C ALA A 69 3.78 9.77 -8.58
N SER A 70 4.05 9.75 -7.27
CA SER A 70 5.06 10.57 -6.61
C SER A 70 6.51 10.20 -6.96
N SER A 71 6.76 9.01 -7.52
CA SER A 71 8.10 8.54 -7.84
C SER A 71 8.19 7.91 -9.23
N THR A 72 9.35 8.07 -9.86
CA THR A 72 9.65 7.40 -11.14
C THR A 72 9.94 5.91 -10.97
N PHE A 73 10.30 5.48 -9.75
CA PHE A 73 10.55 4.09 -9.39
C PHE A 73 9.38 3.15 -9.75
N TRP A 74 8.14 3.61 -9.56
CA TRP A 74 6.93 2.80 -9.74
C TRP A 74 6.40 2.77 -11.17
N LYS A 75 7.02 3.52 -12.09
CA LYS A 75 6.60 3.54 -13.49
C LYS A 75 7.25 2.37 -14.24
N PRO A 76 6.51 1.63 -15.08
CA PRO A 76 7.11 0.63 -15.95
C PRO A 76 8.15 1.31 -16.86
N ARG A 77 9.29 0.65 -17.05
CA ARG A 77 10.35 1.09 -17.96
C ARG A 77 9.98 0.85 -19.41
#